data_AF-A0A101HFF0-F1
#
_entry.id   AF-A0A101HFF0-F1
#
_cell.length_a   1.000
_cell.length_b   1.000
_cell.length_c   1.000
_cell.angle_alpha   90.00
_cell.angle_beta   90.00
_cell.angle_gamma   90.00
#
_symmetry.space_group_name_H-M   'P 1'
#
loop_
_entity.id
_entity.type
_entity.pdbx_description
1 polymer ?
#
loop_
_entity_poly.entity_id
_entity_poly.type
_entity_poly.pdbx_seq_one_letter_code
_entity_poly.pdbx_strand_id
1 'polypeptide(L)'
;VAIIDMPVIPSEKTSNNIDNELNQFVSTPDVGTRFTELASEKGYMVMPNITVSANEYTLAQIPGSRQVITWAANEKKPGSVKKFDLTNLRVVARVDQVIPAGIAPLSEVSSGIRAQLLNEKKAEKIIAHLKAQNLTTIDAYAEAMNSRTDTVRFVNFNTQNITGLGYEPVMNAVAAFAPLNSVVGPFKGNNGVYVSQVTDRTRGNEIYDADAQKRSMMNEKAYRLQMQSIEVLKDKLGVEDNRYRFF
;
A
#
# COMPACT_ATOMS: atom_id res chain seq x y z
N VAL A 1 -25.76 -37.32 -17.91
CA VAL A 1 -25.89 -35.87 -18.24
C VAL A 1 -24.62 -35.46 -18.95
N ALA A 2 -24.70 -35.05 -20.21
CA ALA A 2 -23.55 -34.55 -20.97
C ALA A 2 -23.59 -33.02 -20.99
N ILE A 3 -22.51 -32.39 -20.56
CA ILE A 3 -22.34 -30.93 -20.62
C ILE A 3 -21.57 -30.65 -21.90
N ILE A 4 -22.19 -29.91 -22.83
CA ILE A 4 -21.50 -29.39 -24.01
C ILE A 4 -21.01 -27.99 -23.64
N ASP A 5 -19.69 -27.83 -23.59
CA ASP A 5 -19.05 -26.53 -23.44
C ASP A 5 -18.75 -25.97 -24.84
N MET A 6 -19.45 -24.90 -25.22
CA MET A 6 -19.18 -24.14 -26.44
C MET A 6 -18.56 -22.79 -26.04
N PRO A 7 -17.22 -22.66 -26.12
CA PRO A 7 -16.59 -21.40 -25.80
C PRO A 7 -17.02 -20.33 -26.82
N VAL A 8 -17.55 -19.21 -26.33
CA VAL A 8 -17.88 -18.04 -27.17
C VAL A 8 -16.57 -17.30 -27.47
N ILE A 9 -15.98 -17.60 -28.62
CA ILE A 9 -14.75 -16.96 -29.09
C ILE A 9 -15.14 -15.75 -29.97
N PRO A 10 -14.49 -14.59 -29.83
CA PRO A 10 -14.73 -13.45 -30.71
C PRO A 10 -14.53 -13.82 -32.18
N SER A 11 -15.46 -13.40 -33.04
CA SER A 11 -15.28 -13.57 -34.49
C SER A 11 -14.11 -12.72 -34.99
N GLU A 12 -13.45 -13.14 -36.08
CA GLU A 12 -12.39 -12.33 -36.71
C GLU A 12 -12.88 -10.92 -37.05
N LYS A 13 -14.14 -10.79 -37.50
CA LYS A 13 -14.77 -9.50 -37.78
C LYS A 13 -14.84 -8.61 -36.54
N THR A 14 -15.21 -9.18 -35.39
CA THR A 14 -15.26 -8.45 -34.11
C THR A 14 -13.87 -7.98 -33.71
N SER A 15 -12.86 -8.87 -33.76
CA SER A 15 -11.48 -8.55 -33.41
C SER A 15 -10.90 -7.47 -34.32
N ASN A 16 -11.10 -7.58 -35.64
CA ASN A 16 -10.63 -6.59 -36.61
C ASN A 16 -11.29 -5.22 -36.41
N ASN A 17 -12.57 -5.18 -36.07
CA ASN A 17 -13.26 -3.93 -35.77
C ASN A 17 -12.68 -3.23 -34.53
N ILE A 18 -12.45 -3.99 -33.45
CA ILE A 18 -11.83 -3.46 -32.23
C ILE A 18 -10.40 -2.98 -32.52
N ASP A 19 -9.62 -3.74 -33.28
CA ASP A 19 -8.25 -3.35 -33.62
C ASP A 19 -8.20 -2.08 -34.46
N ASN A 20 -9.11 -1.91 -35.42
CA ASN A 20 -9.24 -0.69 -36.20
C ASN A 20 -9.64 0.52 -35.34
N GLU A 21 -10.60 0.32 -34.43
CA GLU A 21 -11.06 1.37 -33.52
C GLU A 21 -9.92 1.85 -32.59
N LEU A 22 -9.17 0.91 -32.02
CA LEU A 22 -8.02 1.23 -31.16
C LEU A 22 -6.87 1.86 -31.94
N ASN A 23 -6.60 1.41 -33.16
CA ASN A 23 -5.58 2.04 -34.02
C ASN A 23 -5.98 3.48 -34.38
N GLN A 24 -7.26 3.73 -34.63
CA GLN A 24 -7.79 5.08 -34.84
C GLN A 24 -7.69 5.93 -33.57
N PHE A 25 -7.98 5.36 -32.41
CA PHE A 25 -7.81 6.03 -31.12
C PHE A 25 -6.36 6.46 -30.88
N VAL A 26 -5.40 5.55 -31.04
CA VAL A 26 -3.96 5.85 -30.88
C VAL A 26 -3.46 6.90 -31.89
N SER A 27 -4.08 6.97 -33.07
CA SER A 27 -3.77 7.95 -34.11
C SER A 27 -4.54 9.27 -33.98
N THR A 28 -5.42 9.40 -32.99
CA THR A 28 -6.23 10.61 -32.79
C THR A 28 -5.32 11.77 -32.37
N PRO A 29 -5.47 12.97 -32.96
CA PRO A 29 -4.74 14.14 -32.50
C PRO A 29 -4.92 14.36 -31.00
N ASP A 30 -3.88 14.84 -30.32
CA ASP A 30 -3.90 15.13 -28.88
C ASP A 30 -4.14 13.92 -27.96
N VAL A 31 -4.16 12.67 -28.46
CA VAL A 31 -4.35 11.50 -27.59
C VAL A 31 -3.22 11.35 -26.56
N GLY A 32 -2.03 11.86 -26.86
CA GLY A 32 -0.91 11.92 -25.91
C GLY A 32 -1.18 12.86 -24.74
N THR A 33 -1.84 14.00 -24.94
CA THR A 33 -2.12 14.97 -23.87
C THR A 33 -3.45 14.68 -23.17
N ARG A 34 -4.51 14.38 -23.93
CA ARG A 34 -5.89 14.20 -23.46
C ARG A 34 -6.34 12.75 -23.38
N PHE A 35 -5.40 11.83 -23.16
CA PHE A 35 -5.63 10.38 -23.16
C PHE A 35 -6.81 9.93 -22.31
N THR A 36 -6.83 10.33 -21.04
CA THR A 36 -7.86 9.94 -20.07
C THR A 36 -9.24 10.45 -20.48
N GLU A 37 -9.34 11.70 -20.92
CA GLU A 37 -10.60 12.31 -21.36
C GLU A 37 -11.15 11.58 -22.58
N LEU A 38 -10.33 11.43 -23.63
CA LEU A 38 -10.73 10.79 -24.88
C LEU A 38 -11.07 9.30 -24.70
N ALA A 39 -10.35 8.59 -23.83
CA ALA A 39 -10.65 7.19 -23.52
C ALA A 39 -11.96 7.05 -22.74
N SER A 40 -12.25 7.96 -21.81
CA SER A 40 -13.51 7.96 -21.07
C SER A 40 -14.70 8.33 -21.97
N GLU A 41 -14.55 9.29 -22.89
CA GLU A 41 -15.58 9.64 -23.88
C GLU A 41 -15.95 8.46 -24.78
N LYS A 42 -14.98 7.59 -25.09
CA LYS A 42 -15.18 6.35 -25.86
C LYS A 42 -15.74 5.19 -25.02
N GLY A 43 -15.91 5.38 -23.71
CA GLY A 43 -16.44 4.36 -22.81
C GLY A 43 -15.44 3.26 -22.44
N TYR A 44 -14.13 3.48 -22.65
CA TYR A 44 -13.11 2.53 -22.22
C TYR A 44 -12.87 2.57 -20.70
N MET A 45 -12.44 1.44 -20.14
CA MET A 45 -12.00 1.39 -18.75
C MET A 45 -10.63 2.07 -18.62
N VAL A 46 -10.59 3.21 -17.94
CA VAL A 46 -9.35 3.97 -17.75
C VAL A 46 -8.79 3.72 -16.36
N MET A 47 -7.50 3.37 -16.30
CA MET A 47 -6.74 3.24 -15.06
C MET A 47 -5.68 4.34 -15.00
N PRO A 48 -5.97 5.50 -14.39
CA PRO A 48 -5.01 6.60 -14.30
C PRO A 48 -3.96 6.36 -13.21
N ASN A 49 -2.80 7.00 -13.35
CA ASN A 49 -1.75 7.09 -12.33
C ASN A 49 -1.23 5.73 -11.82
N ILE A 50 -1.03 4.78 -12.74
CA ILE A 50 -0.41 3.50 -12.41
C ILE A 50 1.10 3.62 -12.51
N THR A 51 1.77 3.54 -11.36
CA THR A 51 3.23 3.48 -11.27
C THR A 51 3.67 2.02 -11.20
N VAL A 52 4.58 1.63 -12.09
CA VAL A 52 5.17 0.28 -12.14
C VAL A 52 6.68 0.36 -12.21
N SER A 53 7.36 -0.55 -11.52
CA SER A 53 8.79 -0.75 -11.69
C SER A 53 9.10 -1.48 -12.99
N ALA A 54 10.24 -1.15 -13.60
CA ALA A 54 10.75 -1.84 -14.79
C ALA A 54 11.01 -3.35 -14.57
N ASN A 55 11.03 -3.80 -13.31
CA ASN A 55 11.23 -5.21 -12.93
C ASN A 55 9.92 -5.98 -12.66
N GLU A 56 8.76 -5.32 -12.73
CA GLU A 56 7.47 -5.98 -12.50
C GLU A 56 7.03 -6.83 -13.70
N TYR A 57 6.45 -8.00 -13.45
CA TYR A 57 5.99 -8.90 -14.51
C TYR A 57 4.58 -8.60 -15.01
N THR A 58 3.79 -7.86 -14.22
CA THR A 58 2.38 -7.61 -14.49
C THR A 58 2.04 -6.15 -14.18
N LEU A 59 1.39 -5.48 -15.12
CA LEU A 59 0.78 -4.18 -14.95
C LEU A 59 -0.52 -4.33 -14.16
N ALA A 60 -0.51 -3.85 -12.92
CA ALA A 60 -1.62 -3.96 -11.98
C ALA A 60 -2.12 -5.41 -11.85
N GLN A 61 -3.37 -5.69 -12.24
CA GLN A 61 -3.99 -7.02 -12.16
C GLN A 61 -4.17 -7.66 -13.56
N ILE A 62 -3.41 -7.20 -14.57
CA ILE A 62 -3.51 -7.67 -15.95
C ILE A 62 -2.43 -8.73 -16.23
N PRO A 63 -2.77 -10.02 -16.38
CA PRO A 63 -1.80 -11.06 -16.71
C PRO A 63 -1.21 -10.86 -18.11
N GLY A 64 0.05 -11.25 -18.32
CA GLY A 64 0.70 -11.19 -19.64
C GLY A 64 1.05 -9.78 -20.13
N SER A 65 0.99 -8.78 -19.25
CA SER A 65 1.24 -7.36 -19.58
C SER A 65 2.71 -6.93 -19.47
N ARG A 66 3.65 -7.87 -19.30
CA ARG A 66 5.09 -7.59 -19.24
C ARG A 66 5.57 -6.75 -20.43
N GLN A 67 5.09 -7.05 -21.63
CA GLN A 67 5.42 -6.29 -22.84
C GLN A 67 5.06 -4.80 -22.78
N VAL A 68 4.01 -4.44 -22.03
CA VAL A 68 3.60 -3.04 -21.80
C VAL A 68 4.64 -2.35 -20.92
N ILE A 69 5.07 -3.01 -19.84
CA ILE A 69 6.08 -2.51 -18.90
C ILE A 69 7.42 -2.35 -19.60
N THR A 70 7.85 -3.37 -20.36
CA THR A 70 9.10 -3.34 -21.13
C THR A 70 9.10 -2.20 -22.15
N TRP A 71 8.00 -1.99 -22.87
CA TRP A 71 7.89 -0.83 -23.77
C TRP A 71 7.95 0.49 -23.02
N ALA A 72 7.16 0.66 -21.96
CA ALA A 72 7.11 1.90 -21.18
C ALA A 72 8.47 2.23 -20.53
N ALA A 73 9.20 1.22 -20.05
CA ALA A 73 10.53 1.39 -19.45
C ALA A 73 11.63 1.73 -20.47
N ASN A 74 11.46 1.36 -21.73
CA ASN A 74 12.37 1.72 -22.83
C ASN A 74 11.97 3.02 -23.53
N GLU A 75 10.72 3.48 -23.35
CA GLU A 75 10.23 4.73 -23.91
C GLU A 75 10.71 5.92 -23.07
N LYS A 76 11.30 6.91 -23.74
CA LYS A 76 11.88 8.10 -23.10
C LYS A 76 11.01 9.33 -23.25
N LYS A 77 9.98 9.27 -24.10
CA LYS A 77 9.11 10.40 -24.41
C LYS A 77 7.80 10.31 -23.61
N PRO A 78 7.57 11.22 -22.65
CA PRO A 78 6.25 11.42 -22.07
C PRO A 78 5.21 11.70 -23.17
N GLY A 79 4.00 11.18 -22.98
CA GLY A 79 2.91 11.28 -23.95
C GLY A 79 2.95 10.26 -25.08
N SER A 80 3.98 9.39 -25.15
CA SER A 80 3.97 8.26 -26.08
C SER A 80 2.82 7.30 -25.76
N VAL A 81 2.08 6.91 -26.79
CA VAL A 81 0.92 6.01 -26.69
C VAL A 81 1.14 4.79 -27.58
N LYS A 82 0.83 3.60 -27.08
CA LYS A 82 0.93 2.35 -27.84
C LYS A 82 -0.16 1.36 -27.47
N LYS A 83 -0.66 0.64 -28.49
CA LYS A 83 -1.58 -0.48 -28.35
C LYS A 83 -0.82 -1.79 -28.15
N PHE A 84 -1.36 -2.64 -27.28
CA PHE A 84 -0.89 -3.98 -26.99
C PHE A 84 -2.02 -4.99 -27.07
N ASP A 85 -1.68 -6.10 -27.70
CA ASP A 85 -2.57 -7.20 -27.95
C ASP A 85 -2.22 -8.31 -26.96
N LEU A 86 -3.03 -8.46 -25.90
CA LEU A 86 -2.90 -9.53 -24.92
C LEU A 86 -3.87 -10.67 -25.24
N THR A 87 -3.69 -11.83 -24.60
CA THR A 87 -4.49 -13.05 -24.85
C THR A 87 -5.99 -12.80 -24.76
N ASN A 88 -6.45 -12.07 -23.73
CA ASN A 88 -7.87 -11.83 -23.47
C ASN A 88 -8.26 -10.35 -23.47
N LEU A 89 -7.29 -9.45 -23.69
CA LEU A 89 -7.46 -8.02 -23.48
C LEU A 89 -6.69 -7.24 -24.55
N ARG A 90 -7.25 -6.10 -24.96
CA ARG A 90 -6.53 -5.08 -25.70
C ARG A 90 -6.22 -3.94 -24.74
N VAL A 91 -4.95 -3.57 -24.65
CA VAL A 91 -4.48 -2.53 -23.73
C VAL A 91 -3.86 -1.40 -24.53
N VAL A 92 -4.35 -0.18 -24.34
CA VAL A 92 -3.67 1.02 -24.84
C VAL A 92 -3.03 1.70 -23.65
N ALA A 93 -1.72 1.91 -23.71
CA ALA A 93 -0.95 2.52 -22.63
C ALA A 93 -0.35 3.85 -23.09
N ARG A 94 -0.33 4.82 -22.18
CA ARG A 94 0.39 6.09 -22.32
C ARG A 94 1.49 6.17 -21.27
N VAL A 95 2.67 6.64 -21.66
CA VAL A 95 3.73 7.00 -20.71
C VAL A 95 3.50 8.41 -20.18
N ASP A 96 3.12 8.55 -18.92
CA ASP A 96 2.93 9.87 -18.30
C ASP A 96 4.27 10.53 -17.92
N GLN A 97 5.14 9.77 -17.26
CA GLN A 97 6.44 10.23 -16.80
C GLN A 97 7.38 9.04 -16.62
N VAL A 98 8.69 9.30 -16.74
CA VAL A 98 9.75 8.35 -16.43
C VAL A 98 10.40 8.80 -15.13
N ILE A 99 10.28 7.97 -14.08
CA ILE A 99 10.84 8.28 -12.76
C ILE A 99 12.26 7.70 -12.71
N PRO A 100 13.30 8.53 -12.49
CA PRO A 100 14.66 8.03 -12.39
C PRO A 100 14.83 7.16 -11.13
N ALA A 101 15.80 6.25 -11.18
CA ALA A 101 16.15 5.44 -10.03
C ALA A 101 16.59 6.32 -8.84
N GLY A 102 16.27 5.87 -7.63
CA GLY A 102 16.63 6.54 -6.38
C GLY A 102 15.41 6.94 -5.56
N ILE A 103 15.50 8.10 -4.91
CA ILE A 103 14.44 8.60 -4.03
C ILE A 103 13.24 9.01 -4.89
N ALA A 104 12.08 8.40 -4.64
CA ALA A 104 10.84 8.76 -5.31
C ALA A 104 10.54 10.25 -5.11
N PRO A 105 10.17 10.98 -6.17
CA PRO A 105 9.87 12.40 -6.05
C PRO A 105 8.60 12.62 -5.21
N LEU A 106 8.50 13.78 -4.58
CA LEU A 106 7.38 14.10 -3.69
C LEU A 106 6.02 13.94 -4.39
N SER A 107 5.93 14.20 -5.69
CA SER A 107 4.70 14.01 -6.47
C SER A 107 4.14 12.59 -6.36
N GLU A 108 5.00 11.57 -6.43
CA GLU A 108 4.61 10.15 -6.36
C GLU A 108 4.12 9.74 -4.97
N VAL A 109 4.78 10.25 -3.93
CA VAL A 109 4.47 9.89 -2.54
C VAL A 109 3.49 10.86 -1.88
N SER A 110 3.11 11.94 -2.57
CA SER A 110 2.31 13.03 -2.02
C SER A 110 0.95 12.57 -1.53
N SER A 111 0.30 11.65 -2.25
CA SER A 111 -1.01 11.10 -1.90
C SER A 111 -0.95 10.31 -0.58
N GLY A 112 0.05 9.44 -0.44
CA GLY A 112 0.30 8.67 0.79
C GLY A 112 0.63 9.57 1.98
N ILE A 113 1.55 10.52 1.79
CA ILE A 113 1.92 11.50 2.83
C ILE A 113 0.71 12.34 3.25
N ARG A 114 -0.10 12.83 2.29
CA ARG A 114 -1.33 13.58 2.59
C ARG A 114 -2.31 12.74 3.40
N ALA A 115 -2.51 11.46 3.05
CA ALA A 115 -3.38 10.57 3.82
C ALA A 115 -2.88 10.41 5.26
N GLN A 116 -1.57 10.21 5.44
CA GLN A 116 -0.96 10.12 6.78
C GLN A 116 -1.14 11.42 7.58
N LEU A 117 -0.81 12.57 7.00
CA LEU A 117 -0.95 13.87 7.66
C LEU A 117 -2.41 14.21 7.99
N LEU A 118 -3.35 13.85 7.12
CA LEU A 118 -4.79 14.00 7.39
C LEU A 118 -5.21 13.18 8.60
N ASN A 119 -4.74 11.94 8.72
CA ASN A 119 -5.04 11.09 9.87
C ASN A 119 -4.41 11.66 11.15
N GLU A 120 -3.18 12.18 11.08
CA GLU A 120 -2.53 12.84 12.21
C GLU A 120 -3.29 14.09 12.68
N LYS A 121 -3.67 14.97 11.74
CA LYS A 121 -4.43 16.19 12.06
C LYS A 121 -5.81 15.88 12.62
N LYS A 122 -6.49 14.84 12.11
CA LYS A 122 -7.75 14.35 12.69
C LYS A 122 -7.55 13.86 14.11
N ALA A 123 -6.52 13.05 14.37
CA ALA A 123 -6.21 12.56 15.70
C ALA A 123 -5.89 13.71 16.67
N GLU A 124 -5.06 14.67 16.27
CA GLU A 124 -4.76 15.88 17.06
C GLU A 124 -6.04 16.65 17.44
N LYS A 125 -6.94 16.86 16.48
CA LYS A 125 -8.20 17.57 16.72
C LYS A 125 -9.11 16.82 17.68
N ILE A 126 -9.25 15.50 17.53
CA ILE A 126 -10.05 14.66 18.42
C ILE A 126 -9.46 14.67 19.84
N ILE A 127 -8.14 14.49 19.96
CA ILE A 127 -7.43 14.53 21.26
C ILE A 127 -7.63 15.88 21.94
N ALA A 128 -7.47 16.99 21.21
CA ALA A 128 -7.66 18.33 21.76
C ALA A 128 -9.10 18.56 22.23
N HIS A 129 -10.09 18.13 21.44
CA HIS A 129 -11.50 18.23 21.79
C HIS A 129 -11.83 17.43 23.06
N LEU A 130 -11.37 16.18 23.14
CA LEU A 130 -11.60 15.31 24.30
C LEU A 130 -10.91 15.83 25.57
N LYS A 131 -9.69 16.37 25.45
CA LYS A 131 -8.99 16.99 26.58
C LYS A 131 -9.70 18.24 27.10
N ALA A 132 -10.28 19.05 26.22
CA ALA A 132 -11.01 20.25 26.61
C ALA A 132 -12.27 19.96 27.46
N GLN A 133 -12.83 18.75 27.33
CA GLN A 133 -14.01 18.32 28.10
C GLN A 133 -13.67 17.88 29.54
N ASN A 134 -12.38 17.73 29.89
CA ASN A 134 -11.92 17.31 31.22
C ASN A 134 -12.62 16.05 31.77
N LEU A 135 -12.86 15.07 30.90
CA LEU A 135 -13.51 13.82 31.26
C LEU A 135 -12.56 12.95 32.09
N THR A 136 -13.12 12.25 33.08
CA THR A 136 -12.35 11.46 34.06
C THR A 136 -12.65 9.96 34.05
N THR A 137 -13.78 9.54 33.47
CA THR A 137 -14.21 8.14 33.43
C THR A 137 -14.21 7.61 32.00
N ILE A 138 -13.93 6.31 31.84
CA ILE A 138 -13.88 5.66 30.52
C ILE A 138 -15.25 5.70 29.82
N ASP A 139 -16.34 5.59 30.57
CA ASP A 139 -17.71 5.66 30.04
C ASP A 139 -18.03 7.06 29.50
N ALA A 140 -17.60 8.12 30.20
CA ALA A 140 -17.80 9.48 29.71
C ALA A 140 -17.01 9.74 28.42
N TYR A 141 -15.80 9.18 28.28
CA TYR A 141 -15.08 9.20 27.01
C TYR A 141 -15.80 8.40 25.92
N ALA A 142 -16.38 7.25 26.24
CA ALA A 142 -17.13 6.44 25.28
C ALA A 142 -18.35 7.20 24.74
N GLU A 143 -19.11 7.86 25.61
CA GLU A 143 -20.24 8.72 25.22
C GLU A 143 -19.78 9.91 24.35
N ALA A 144 -18.73 10.62 24.76
CA ALA A 144 -18.20 11.76 24.01
C ALA A 144 -17.65 11.38 22.64
N MET A 145 -17.16 10.15 22.49
CA MET A 145 -16.66 9.59 21.23
C MET A 145 -17.75 8.89 20.41
N ASN A 146 -18.98 8.82 20.91
CA ASN A 146 -20.07 8.01 20.34
C ASN A 146 -19.61 6.57 20.03
N SER A 147 -18.88 5.98 20.98
CA SER A 147 -18.25 4.67 20.89
C SER A 147 -18.69 3.78 22.05
N ARG A 148 -18.20 2.54 22.08
CA ARG A 148 -18.44 1.58 23.16
C ARG A 148 -17.13 1.24 23.85
N THR A 149 -17.19 1.04 25.16
CA THR A 149 -16.09 0.47 25.92
C THR A 149 -15.92 -1.00 25.54
N ASP A 150 -14.69 -1.42 25.27
CA ASP A 150 -14.36 -2.82 25.00
C ASP A 150 -13.16 -3.25 25.84
N THR A 151 -13.06 -4.55 26.11
CA THR A 151 -12.01 -5.13 26.95
C THR A 151 -11.13 -6.06 26.14
N VAL A 152 -9.85 -5.72 26.05
CA VAL A 152 -8.82 -6.58 25.49
C VAL A 152 -8.09 -7.34 26.59
N ARG A 153 -7.72 -8.59 26.33
CA ARG A 153 -7.00 -9.46 27.28
C ARG A 153 -5.68 -9.92 26.69
N PHE A 154 -4.74 -10.29 27.55
CA PHE A 154 -3.44 -10.87 27.19
C PHE A 154 -2.56 -9.97 26.29
N VAL A 155 -2.71 -8.64 26.43
CA VAL A 155 -1.85 -7.68 25.73
C VAL A 155 -0.52 -7.54 26.48
N ASN A 156 0.57 -7.85 25.78
CA ASN A 156 1.93 -7.71 26.29
C ASN A 156 2.82 -7.00 25.24
N PHE A 157 4.09 -6.76 25.58
CA PHE A 157 5.01 -6.02 24.71
C PHE A 157 5.21 -6.67 23.32
N ASN A 158 5.11 -8.00 23.24
CA ASN A 158 5.30 -8.77 22.01
C ASN A 158 4.00 -9.03 21.24
N THR A 159 2.85 -8.54 21.73
CA THR A 159 1.56 -8.72 21.05
C THR A 159 1.56 -7.94 19.73
N GLN A 160 1.69 -8.63 18.60
CA GLN A 160 1.66 -7.99 17.29
C GLN A 160 0.25 -7.58 16.87
N ASN A 161 -0.76 -8.40 17.19
CA ASN A 161 -2.14 -8.13 16.82
C ASN A 161 -3.03 -8.26 18.06
N ILE A 162 -3.75 -7.20 18.38
CA ILE A 162 -4.71 -7.16 19.48
C ILE A 162 -6.09 -7.48 18.91
N THR A 163 -6.73 -8.52 19.42
CA THR A 163 -8.09 -8.92 19.00
C THR A 163 -9.04 -7.72 19.01
N GLY A 164 -9.70 -7.47 17.87
CA GLY A 164 -10.63 -6.35 17.68
C GLY A 164 -9.98 -5.02 17.29
N LEU A 165 -8.69 -4.80 17.57
CA LEU A 165 -7.99 -3.53 17.30
C LEU A 165 -6.89 -3.62 16.23
N GLY A 166 -6.34 -4.81 15.98
CA GLY A 166 -5.26 -5.00 15.01
C GLY A 166 -3.89 -4.62 15.57
N TYR A 167 -3.04 -4.06 14.70
CA TYR A 167 -1.66 -3.67 15.03
C TYR A 167 -1.61 -2.30 15.74
N GLU A 168 -1.57 -2.33 17.07
CA GLU A 168 -1.57 -1.12 17.93
C GLU A 168 -0.42 -1.11 18.95
N PRO A 169 0.81 -0.74 18.56
CA PRO A 169 1.97 -0.73 19.47
C PRO A 169 1.81 0.20 20.68
N VAL A 170 1.03 1.29 20.53
CA VAL A 170 0.77 2.22 21.64
C VAL A 170 -0.02 1.54 22.75
N MET A 171 -0.94 0.62 22.41
CA MET A 171 -1.66 -0.20 23.40
C MET A 171 -0.70 -1.12 24.16
N ASN A 172 0.31 -1.70 23.51
CA ASN A 172 1.30 -2.55 24.17
C ASN A 172 2.08 -1.76 25.24
N ALA A 173 2.46 -0.52 24.93
CA ALA A 173 3.13 0.36 25.88
C ALA A 173 2.20 0.73 27.06
N VAL A 174 0.94 1.07 26.78
CA VAL A 174 -0.06 1.36 27.81
C VAL A 174 -0.28 0.15 28.72
N ALA A 175 -0.46 -1.03 28.14
CA ALA A 175 -0.64 -2.28 28.87
C ALA A 175 0.55 -2.61 29.78
N ALA A 176 1.77 -2.26 29.37
CA ALA A 176 2.99 -2.50 30.15
C ALA A 176 3.25 -1.46 31.26
N PHE A 177 2.94 -0.18 31.02
CA PHE A 177 3.45 0.92 31.87
C PHE A 177 2.38 1.80 32.52
N ALA A 178 1.14 1.81 32.04
CA ALA A 178 0.11 2.66 32.65
C ALA A 178 -0.21 2.24 34.10
N PRO A 179 -0.62 3.16 34.99
CA PRO A 179 -1.08 2.80 36.33
C PRO A 179 -2.34 1.93 36.28
N LEU A 180 -2.43 0.96 37.19
CA LEU A 180 -3.62 0.13 37.33
C LEU A 180 -4.83 0.97 37.71
N ASN A 181 -5.98 0.62 37.16
CA ASN A 181 -7.28 1.25 37.39
C ASN A 181 -7.31 2.77 37.13
N SER A 182 -6.34 3.30 36.39
CA SER A 182 -6.31 4.71 36.00
C SER A 182 -6.62 4.88 34.52
N VAL A 183 -7.47 5.85 34.20
CA VAL A 183 -7.76 6.23 32.81
C VAL A 183 -6.57 7.00 32.24
N VAL A 184 -6.04 6.53 31.12
CA VAL A 184 -4.94 7.15 30.39
C VAL A 184 -5.35 7.50 28.95
N GLY A 185 -4.81 8.60 28.45
CA GLY A 185 -5.16 9.17 27.15
C GLY A 185 -5.92 10.49 27.27
N PRO A 186 -6.54 10.97 26.19
CA PRO A 186 -6.57 10.39 24.84
C PRO A 186 -5.22 10.46 24.10
N PHE A 187 -4.87 9.44 23.31
CA PHE A 187 -3.64 9.38 22.51
C PHE A 187 -3.85 8.76 21.12
N LYS A 188 -2.94 9.06 20.18
CA LYS A 188 -2.97 8.58 18.79
C LYS A 188 -2.43 7.15 18.71
N GLY A 189 -3.24 6.22 18.23
CA GLY A 189 -2.82 4.90 17.74
C GLY A 189 -2.72 4.87 16.21
N ASN A 190 -2.51 3.69 15.64
CA ASN A 190 -2.39 3.52 14.20
C ASN A 190 -3.74 3.58 13.48
N ASN A 191 -4.76 2.96 14.08
CA ASN A 191 -6.10 2.80 13.53
C ASN A 191 -7.11 3.77 14.17
N GLY A 192 -6.75 4.48 15.25
CA GLY A 192 -7.68 5.38 15.94
C GLY A 192 -7.06 6.20 17.06
N VAL A 193 -7.91 6.98 17.72
CA VAL A 193 -7.60 7.65 18.99
C VAL A 193 -8.16 6.80 20.11
N TYR A 194 -7.35 6.55 21.13
CA TYR A 194 -7.71 5.64 22.21
C TYR A 194 -7.65 6.33 23.57
N VAL A 195 -8.56 5.90 24.44
CA VAL A 195 -8.55 6.11 25.88
C VAL A 195 -8.58 4.71 26.49
N SER A 196 -7.75 4.47 27.49
CA SER A 196 -7.57 3.11 28.02
C SER A 196 -7.45 3.13 29.52
N GLN A 197 -7.83 2.03 30.16
CA GLN A 197 -7.64 1.80 31.58
C GLN A 197 -7.14 0.38 31.75
N VAL A 198 -6.02 0.21 32.46
CA VAL A 198 -5.48 -1.13 32.72
C VAL A 198 -6.17 -1.68 33.96
N THR A 199 -7.05 -2.66 33.79
CA THR A 199 -7.83 -3.26 34.88
C THR A 199 -7.02 -4.27 35.69
N ASP A 200 -6.18 -5.04 35.02
CA ASP A 200 -5.33 -6.05 35.64
C ASP A 200 -3.98 -6.16 34.92
N ARG A 201 -2.93 -6.52 35.66
CA ARG A 201 -1.59 -6.73 35.11
C ARG A 201 -0.87 -7.83 35.88
N THR A 202 -0.67 -8.95 35.20
CA THR A 202 0.21 -10.03 35.68
C THR A 202 1.64 -9.78 35.22
N ARG A 203 2.58 -9.75 36.17
CA ARG A 203 4.01 -9.72 35.84
C ARG A 203 4.47 -11.13 35.51
N GLY A 204 5.09 -11.30 34.34
CA GLY A 204 5.75 -12.56 33.98
C GLY A 204 6.87 -12.90 34.98
N ASN A 205 7.05 -14.18 35.24
CA ASN A 205 8.14 -14.73 36.07
C ASN A 205 9.36 -15.15 35.24
N GLU A 206 9.40 -14.79 33.96
CA GLU A 206 10.51 -15.09 33.07
C GLU A 206 11.78 -14.37 33.54
N ILE A 207 12.88 -15.13 33.59
CA ILE A 207 14.20 -14.57 33.87
C ILE A 207 14.73 -13.99 32.55
N TYR A 208 15.08 -12.71 32.57
CA TYR A 208 15.69 -12.06 31.41
C TYR A 208 17.07 -12.66 31.14
N ASP A 209 17.21 -13.36 30.01
CA ASP A 209 18.49 -13.84 29.48
C ASP A 209 18.94 -12.93 28.33
N ALA A 210 19.90 -12.06 28.63
CA ALA A 210 20.47 -11.12 27.67
C ALA A 210 21.12 -11.84 26.47
N ASP A 211 21.75 -12.99 26.67
CA ASP A 211 22.43 -13.74 25.62
C ASP A 211 21.42 -14.43 24.70
N ALA A 212 20.34 -14.98 25.26
CA ALA A 212 19.23 -15.51 24.46
C ALA A 212 18.58 -14.40 23.62
N GLN A 213 18.31 -13.23 24.19
CA GLN A 213 17.75 -12.09 23.46
C GLN A 213 18.70 -11.61 22.36
N LYS A 214 20.00 -11.48 22.64
CA LYS A 214 21.01 -11.13 21.65
C LYS A 214 21.05 -12.14 20.50
N ARG A 215 21.04 -13.45 20.79
CA ARG A 215 21.00 -14.51 19.76
C ARG A 215 19.75 -14.41 18.89
N SER A 216 18.58 -14.19 19.49
CA SER A 216 17.32 -14.01 18.77
C SER A 216 17.38 -12.80 17.82
N MET A 217 17.81 -11.64 18.33
CA MET A 217 17.98 -10.43 17.52
C MET A 217 19.02 -10.60 16.41
N MET A 218 20.12 -11.31 16.68
CA MET A 218 21.12 -11.61 15.65
C MET A 218 20.56 -12.50 14.55
N ASN A 219 19.78 -13.53 14.89
CA ASN A 219 19.16 -14.41 13.92
C ASN A 219 18.13 -13.67 13.05
N GLU A 220 17.28 -12.82 13.65
CA GLU A 220 16.33 -11.98 12.91
C GLU A 220 17.06 -11.02 11.95
N LYS A 221 18.15 -10.41 12.42
CA LYS A 221 18.95 -9.48 11.63
C LYS A 221 19.82 -10.16 10.59
N ALA A 222 20.27 -11.39 10.79
CA ALA A 222 21.18 -12.09 9.87
C ALA A 222 20.55 -12.26 8.49
N TYR A 223 19.27 -12.64 8.43
CA TYR A 223 18.55 -12.77 7.16
C TYR A 223 18.41 -11.42 6.44
N ARG A 224 18.04 -10.37 7.20
CA ARG A 224 17.93 -9.01 6.64
C ARG A 224 19.28 -8.49 6.16
N LEU A 225 20.35 -8.72 6.94
CA LEU A 225 21.70 -8.32 6.61
C LEU A 225 22.17 -9.00 5.33
N GLN A 226 21.89 -10.29 5.14
CA GLN A 226 22.26 -11.00 3.92
C GLN A 226 21.61 -10.37 2.68
N MET A 227 20.30 -10.10 2.72
CA MET A 227 19.58 -9.51 1.58
C MET A 227 20.02 -8.06 1.32
N GLN A 228 20.12 -7.25 2.38
CA GLN A 228 20.54 -5.84 2.25
C GLN A 228 22.00 -5.70 1.84
N SER A 229 22.90 -6.59 2.30
CA SER A 229 24.31 -6.54 1.94
C SER A 229 24.51 -6.75 0.44
N ILE A 230 23.70 -7.60 -0.20
CA ILE A 230 23.74 -7.79 -1.64
C ILE A 230 23.37 -6.50 -2.38
N GLU A 231 22.27 -5.84 -1.98
CA GLU A 231 21.87 -4.56 -2.59
C GLU A 231 22.91 -3.46 -2.36
N VAL A 232 23.45 -3.34 -1.14
CA VAL A 232 24.53 -2.37 -0.84
C VAL A 232 25.79 -2.67 -1.64
N LEU A 233 26.14 -3.94 -1.84
CA LEU A 233 27.29 -4.31 -2.66
C LEU A 233 27.05 -3.98 -4.13
N LYS A 234 25.85 -4.23 -4.67
CA LYS A 234 25.47 -3.83 -6.03
C LYS A 234 25.61 -2.31 -6.22
N ASP A 235 25.07 -1.53 -5.29
CA ASP A 235 25.17 -0.06 -5.32
C ASP A 235 26.62 0.41 -5.29
N LYS A 236 27.44 -0.13 -4.37
CA LYS A 236 28.87 0.23 -4.25
C LYS A 236 29.70 -0.16 -5.46
N LEU A 237 29.36 -1.28 -6.10
CA LEU A 237 30.04 -1.77 -7.30
C LEU A 237 29.49 -1.14 -8.60
N GLY A 238 28.45 -0.31 -8.51
CA GLY A 238 27.80 0.31 -9.66
C GLY A 238 27.12 -0.71 -10.58
N VAL A 239 26.57 -1.80 -10.03
CA VAL A 239 25.88 -2.83 -10.81
C VAL A 239 24.51 -2.32 -11.23
N GLU A 240 24.35 -2.08 -12.54
CA GLU A 240 23.07 -1.66 -13.11
C GLU A 240 22.30 -2.85 -13.71
N ASP A 241 21.05 -3.05 -13.27
CA ASP A 241 20.16 -4.05 -13.86
C ASP A 241 19.51 -3.52 -15.13
N ASN A 242 20.04 -3.95 -16.29
CA ASN A 242 19.51 -3.59 -17.61
C ASN A 242 18.60 -4.66 -18.21
N ARG A 243 18.16 -5.68 -17.44
CA ARG A 243 17.33 -6.78 -17.98
C ARG A 243 16.01 -6.30 -18.55
N TYR A 244 15.44 -5.23 -17.98
CA TYR A 244 14.23 -4.59 -18.49
C TYR A 244 14.36 -4.05 -19.93
N ARG A 245 15.58 -3.92 -20.46
CA ARG A 245 15.80 -3.55 -21.87
C ARG A 245 15.56 -4.71 -22.84
N PHE A 246 15.62 -5.94 -22.35
CA PHE A 246 15.58 -7.16 -23.17
C PHE A 246 14.34 -8.02 -22.90
N PHE A 247 13.79 -7.95 -21.69
CA PHE A 247 12.67 -8.77 -21.20
C PHE A 247 11.52 -7.90 -20.71
#